data_AF-A0A6C1B817-F1
#
_entry.id   AF-A0A6C1B817-F1
#
_cell.length_a   1.000
_cell.length_b   1.000
_cell.length_c   1.000
_cell.angle_alpha   90.00
_cell.angle_beta   90.00
_cell.angle_gamma   90.00
#
_symmetry.space_group_name_H-M   'P 1'
#
loop_
_entity.id
_entity.type
_entity.pdbx_description
1 polymer ?
#
loop_
_entity_poly.entity_id
_entity_poly.type
_entity_poly.pdbx_seq_one_letter_code
_entity_poly.pdbx_strand_id
1 'polypeptide(L)'
;MPHRSPCTTPCFLLSLLLGTTVAAVQPHPFAQRSGNVELPVISNTPTDAGGGGCASSGCGTAPDALSHLPDHIRAKVQDHPCYSEEAHHYFARMHVAVAPACNIQCNYCNRKYDCSNESRPGVVSELLSPDQAIRKIKAVAAEIPQMTVLGIAGPGDPLANPERTFETFRMLSEQTPDIKLCVSTNGLNLPQYADEIAKHNIDHVTITINCVDPEIGAQIYPWIYWDNKRIRGVEGAKILIEQQQKGLEALTSRGILVKVNSVMIPGVNDEHLKEVSKIVKAKGAFLHNVMPLIAEAEHGTYYGIMEQRGPTDDELQALQDECAGDMAMMRHCRQCRADAVGLLGEDRGNEFTLDKIDVMDVDYEAAMARRKQVHDDILGKLEAERAAKAAQVPVHLSIASDARPVLMAVAGKGGVVAEHFGHAREFLIYEASPEGVRFISHRKTELYCAGLDTCGEGGVATGDEPESVLERNIRTLEGCEVVLCSKIGFEPWSQLESAGIQPNGEHAMEPIEDAVMAVYKEMFDAGKLAVPASTQQVA
;
A
#
# COMPACT_ATOMS: atom_id res chain seq x y z
N MET A 1 -76.57 30.43 -19.18
CA MET A 1 -76.44 29.11 -19.81
C MET A 1 -75.03 28.61 -19.61
N PRO A 2 -74.88 27.34 -19.20
CA PRO A 2 -74.03 26.92 -18.09
C PRO A 2 -72.95 25.89 -18.59
N HIS A 3 -72.03 25.34 -17.81
CA HIS A 3 -72.22 24.46 -16.63
C HIS A 3 -70.89 24.37 -15.83
N ARG A 4 -70.88 24.70 -14.52
CA ARG A 4 -71.05 23.83 -13.33
C ARG A 4 -69.92 22.76 -13.23
N SER A 5 -68.94 22.78 -12.32
CA SER A 5 -68.93 22.76 -10.83
C SER A 5 -69.61 21.51 -10.22
N PRO A 6 -69.31 21.11 -8.96
CA PRO A 6 -68.41 20.02 -8.54
C PRO A 6 -69.18 19.02 -7.61
N CYS A 7 -68.52 18.43 -6.59
CA CYS A 7 -69.04 17.55 -5.50
C CYS A 7 -68.93 16.03 -5.80
N THR A 8 -68.61 15.13 -4.88
CA THR A 8 -68.62 15.13 -3.40
C THR A 8 -67.94 13.85 -2.89
N THR A 9 -67.23 13.91 -1.77
CA THR A 9 -67.01 12.77 -0.85
C THR A 9 -68.34 12.47 -0.13
N PRO A 10 -68.61 11.22 0.33
CA PRO A 10 -68.27 10.89 1.73
C PRO A 10 -67.90 9.41 2.01
N CYS A 11 -67.26 9.21 3.17
CA CYS A 11 -67.07 7.92 3.86
C CYS A 11 -68.40 7.19 4.16
N PHE A 12 -68.38 5.85 4.19
CA PHE A 12 -69.07 5.05 5.22
C PHE A 12 -68.53 3.61 5.27
N LEU A 13 -68.40 3.09 6.50
CA LEU A 13 -68.01 1.74 6.91
C LEU A 13 -69.07 0.67 6.54
N LEU A 14 -68.61 -0.59 6.40
CA LEU A 14 -68.98 -1.78 7.20
C LEU A 14 -69.35 -3.06 6.40
N SER A 15 -68.56 -4.11 6.67
CA SER A 15 -68.75 -5.58 6.67
C SER A 15 -69.95 -6.27 5.99
N LEU A 16 -69.67 -7.34 5.22
CA LEU A 16 -70.01 -8.78 5.43
C LEU A 16 -69.86 -9.53 4.07
N LEU A 17 -68.91 -10.48 3.93
CA LEU A 17 -69.02 -11.94 4.13
C LEU A 17 -69.47 -12.75 2.90
N LEU A 18 -68.77 -13.89 2.69
CA LEU A 18 -69.03 -15.06 1.80
C LEU A 18 -68.49 -14.90 0.36
N GLY A 19 -67.69 -15.79 -0.22
CA GLY A 19 -67.15 -17.09 0.18
C GLY A 19 -66.61 -17.82 -1.07
N THR A 20 -65.74 -18.83 -0.85
CA THR A 20 -65.30 -19.90 -1.79
C THR A 20 -64.39 -19.49 -2.97
N THR A 21 -63.26 -20.13 -3.29
CA THR A 21 -62.68 -21.43 -2.90
C THR A 21 -61.18 -21.44 -3.21
N VAL A 22 -60.39 -21.97 -2.28
CA VAL A 22 -58.95 -22.26 -2.38
C VAL A 22 -58.77 -23.72 -2.81
N ALA A 23 -57.83 -23.98 -3.72
CA ALA A 23 -57.25 -25.31 -3.93
C ALA A 23 -55.77 -25.27 -3.53
N ALA A 24 -55.40 -26.22 -2.68
CA ALA A 24 -54.14 -26.34 -1.96
C ALA A 24 -53.11 -27.22 -2.69
N VAL A 25 -51.82 -26.96 -2.46
CA VAL A 25 -50.76 -27.98 -2.44
C VAL A 25 -49.83 -27.68 -1.25
N GLN A 26 -49.45 -28.75 -0.55
CA GLN A 26 -49.00 -28.83 0.84
C GLN A 26 -47.52 -28.45 1.08
N PRO A 27 -47.16 -28.05 2.31
CA PRO A 27 -45.79 -28.07 2.84
C PRO A 27 -45.60 -29.14 3.94
N HIS A 28 -44.41 -29.75 4.04
CA HIS A 28 -43.89 -30.43 5.26
C HIS A 28 -42.45 -30.97 5.02
N PRO A 29 -41.63 -31.29 6.05
CA PRO A 29 -41.66 -30.87 7.47
C PRO A 29 -40.26 -30.69 8.18
N PHE A 30 -40.31 -30.30 9.47
CA PHE A 30 -39.28 -30.32 10.56
C PHE A 30 -38.19 -29.23 10.55
N ALA A 31 -37.79 -28.58 11.66
CA ALA A 31 -38.20 -28.58 13.06
C ALA A 31 -37.56 -27.39 13.81
N GLN A 32 -38.21 -26.95 14.89
CA GLN A 32 -37.72 -25.96 15.84
C GLN A 32 -36.43 -26.40 16.57
N ARG A 33 -35.46 -25.48 16.70
CA ARG A 33 -34.63 -25.34 17.91
C ARG A 33 -34.34 -23.87 18.16
N SER A 34 -34.96 -23.38 19.23
CA SER A 34 -34.63 -22.14 19.93
C SER A 34 -33.24 -22.25 20.53
N GLY A 35 -32.39 -21.25 20.28
CA GLY A 35 -31.12 -21.06 20.95
C GLY A 35 -30.57 -19.69 20.61
N ASN A 36 -30.57 -18.78 21.58
CA ASN A 36 -29.74 -17.58 21.53
C ASN A 36 -28.29 -18.04 21.32
N VAL A 37 -27.70 -17.68 20.18
CA VAL A 37 -26.24 -17.72 20.02
C VAL A 37 -25.78 -16.29 20.20
N GLU A 38 -25.43 -15.93 21.44
CA GLU A 38 -24.54 -14.81 21.69
C GLU A 38 -23.20 -15.13 21.02
N LEU A 39 -22.86 -14.35 20.00
CA LEU A 39 -21.53 -14.35 19.41
C LEU A 39 -20.56 -13.76 20.44
N PRO A 40 -19.40 -14.40 20.71
CA PRO A 40 -18.50 -13.92 21.74
C PRO A 40 -17.86 -12.60 21.31
N VAL A 41 -18.09 -11.56 22.10
CA VAL A 41 -17.40 -10.27 22.04
C VAL A 41 -15.91 -10.50 22.29
N ILE A 42 -15.07 -10.21 21.29
CA ILE A 42 -13.61 -10.24 21.44
C ILE A 42 -13.23 -9.10 22.38
N SER A 43 -13.06 -9.43 23.66
CA SER A 43 -12.69 -8.50 24.72
C SER A 43 -11.19 -8.62 24.95
N ASN A 44 -10.40 -7.71 24.39
CA ASN A 44 -9.01 -7.54 24.82
C ASN A 44 -9.00 -6.76 26.14
N THR A 45 -9.05 -7.48 27.26
CA THR A 45 -8.74 -6.92 28.59
C THR A 45 -7.92 -7.95 29.35
N PRO A 46 -6.76 -7.57 29.91
CA PRO A 46 -5.81 -8.52 30.49
C PRO A 46 -6.39 -9.10 31.79
N THR A 47 -6.34 -10.43 31.91
CA THR A 47 -6.66 -11.10 33.16
C THR A 47 -5.37 -11.34 33.94
N ASP A 48 -5.29 -10.75 35.13
CA ASP A 48 -4.27 -11.03 36.14
C ASP A 48 -4.32 -12.49 36.58
N ALA A 49 -3.22 -13.22 36.42
CA ALA A 49 -2.87 -14.36 37.27
C ALA A 49 -1.39 -14.74 37.13
N GLY A 50 -0.65 -14.58 38.25
CA GLY A 50 0.29 -15.58 38.76
C GLY A 50 1.62 -15.76 38.04
N GLY A 51 2.71 -15.34 38.71
CA GLY A 51 4.07 -15.46 38.21
C GLY A 51 4.52 -16.89 37.88
N GLY A 52 5.27 -16.98 36.79
CA GLY A 52 6.01 -18.15 36.34
C GLY A 52 6.87 -17.73 35.16
N GLY A 53 8.15 -17.47 35.41
CA GLY A 53 9.10 -17.06 34.37
C GLY A 53 9.18 -18.09 33.25
N CYS A 54 9.11 -17.61 32.01
CA CYS A 54 9.44 -18.39 30.83
C CYS A 54 10.51 -17.66 30.04
N ALA A 55 11.55 -18.42 29.70
CA ALA A 55 12.76 -17.98 29.06
C ALA A 55 12.49 -17.40 27.66
N SER A 56 13.20 -16.32 27.35
CA SER A 56 13.37 -15.77 26.01
C SER A 56 13.97 -16.81 25.07
N SER A 57 13.13 -17.45 24.26
CA SER A 57 13.56 -18.14 23.04
C SER A 57 13.52 -17.13 21.90
N GLY A 58 14.71 -16.75 21.41
CA GLY A 58 14.86 -15.84 20.28
C GLY A 58 14.16 -16.36 19.03
N CYS A 59 13.43 -15.48 18.36
CA CYS A 59 12.93 -15.71 17.01
C CYS A 59 13.87 -15.00 16.03
N GLY A 60 14.65 -15.79 15.29
CA GLY A 60 15.35 -15.35 14.09
C GLY A 60 14.39 -15.21 12.91
N THR A 61 14.84 -14.51 11.86
CA THR A 61 14.08 -13.98 10.73
C THR A 61 12.95 -13.04 11.18
N ALA A 62 12.97 -11.78 10.71
CA ALA A 62 11.79 -10.91 10.81
C ALA A 62 10.59 -11.74 10.33
N PRO A 63 9.63 -12.08 11.20
CA PRO A 63 8.61 -13.04 10.85
C PRO A 63 7.89 -12.49 9.63
N ASP A 64 7.72 -13.31 8.59
CA ASP A 64 6.69 -13.08 7.60
C ASP A 64 5.43 -12.74 8.41
N ALA A 65 5.03 -11.46 8.37
CA ALA A 65 3.98 -10.92 9.23
C ALA A 65 2.66 -11.68 9.03
N LEU A 66 2.57 -12.45 7.94
CA LEU A 66 1.45 -13.30 7.57
C LEU A 66 1.50 -14.68 8.21
N SER A 67 2.67 -15.23 8.54
CA SER A 67 2.84 -16.59 9.06
C SER A 67 2.07 -16.85 10.36
N HIS A 68 1.94 -15.84 11.23
CA HIS A 68 1.21 -15.93 12.49
C HIS A 68 -0.29 -15.59 12.39
N LEU A 69 -0.78 -15.19 11.22
CA LEU A 69 -2.18 -14.79 11.06
C LEU A 69 -3.12 -16.00 10.98
N PRO A 70 -4.33 -15.90 11.56
CA PRO A 70 -5.39 -16.87 11.33
C PRO A 70 -5.70 -17.03 9.83
N ASP A 71 -6.07 -18.24 9.40
CA ASP A 71 -6.28 -18.58 7.99
C ASP A 71 -7.25 -17.64 7.26
N HIS A 72 -8.33 -17.21 7.94
CA HIS A 72 -9.32 -16.30 7.36
C HIS A 72 -8.77 -14.89 7.09
N ILE A 73 -7.77 -14.44 7.85
CA ILE A 73 -7.07 -13.16 7.60
C ILE A 73 -6.02 -13.38 6.50
N ARG A 74 -5.27 -14.49 6.55
CA ARG A 74 -4.29 -14.85 5.53
C ARG A 74 -4.90 -14.87 4.12
N ALA A 75 -6.08 -15.46 3.97
CA ALA A 75 -6.80 -15.52 2.71
C ALA A 75 -7.14 -14.13 2.12
N LYS A 76 -7.26 -13.09 2.95
CA LYS A 76 -7.52 -11.72 2.50
C LYS A 76 -6.26 -11.02 1.98
N VAL A 77 -5.10 -11.35 2.53
CA VAL A 77 -3.84 -10.60 2.31
C VAL A 77 -2.83 -11.31 1.40
N GLN A 78 -2.87 -12.64 1.30
CA GLN A 78 -1.83 -13.43 0.63
C GLN A 78 -1.66 -13.15 -0.87
N ASP A 79 -2.68 -12.63 -1.52
CA ASP A 79 -2.69 -12.25 -2.93
C ASP A 79 -2.93 -10.74 -3.12
N HIS A 80 -2.80 -9.96 -2.04
CA HIS A 80 -2.94 -8.52 -2.06
C HIS A 80 -1.55 -7.84 -2.13
N PRO A 81 -1.18 -7.16 -3.25
CA PRO A 81 0.17 -6.62 -3.45
C PRO A 81 0.61 -5.61 -2.37
N CYS A 82 -0.31 -4.81 -1.83
CA CYS A 82 0.03 -3.84 -0.78
C CYS A 82 0.05 -4.40 0.65
N TYR A 83 -0.56 -5.56 0.93
CA TYR A 83 -0.69 -6.11 2.28
C TYR A 83 0.22 -7.33 2.52
N SER A 84 0.79 -7.89 1.45
CA SER A 84 1.75 -8.97 1.49
C SER A 84 3.00 -8.57 0.72
N GLU A 85 4.16 -8.73 1.37
CA GLU A 85 5.46 -8.48 0.76
C GLU A 85 5.77 -9.55 -0.31
N GLU A 86 5.35 -10.80 -0.15
CA GLU A 86 5.58 -11.80 -1.21
C GLU A 86 4.65 -11.56 -2.41
N ALA A 87 3.40 -11.14 -2.16
CA ALA A 87 2.37 -11.02 -3.20
C ALA A 87 2.71 -9.99 -4.28
N HIS A 88 3.45 -8.94 -3.93
CA HIS A 88 3.67 -7.83 -4.86
C HIS A 88 4.50 -8.18 -6.09
N HIS A 89 5.27 -9.27 -6.03
CA HIS A 89 6.05 -9.77 -7.16
C HIS A 89 5.19 -10.55 -8.17
N TYR A 90 4.05 -11.10 -7.75
CA TYR A 90 3.26 -12.04 -8.57
C TYR A 90 1.88 -11.51 -8.93
N PHE A 91 1.28 -10.70 -8.05
CA PHE A 91 -0.08 -10.22 -8.20
C PHE A 91 -0.14 -8.73 -8.57
N ALA A 92 -0.99 -8.41 -9.52
CA ALA A 92 -1.19 -7.06 -10.00
C ALA A 92 -2.37 -6.37 -9.31
N ARG A 93 -2.34 -5.04 -9.32
CA ARG A 93 -3.43 -4.21 -8.83
C ARG A 93 -3.83 -3.20 -9.90
N MET A 94 -5.05 -2.70 -9.79
CA MET A 94 -5.56 -1.61 -10.61
C MET A 94 -6.22 -0.55 -9.74
N HIS A 95 -6.04 0.73 -10.09
CA HIS A 95 -6.84 1.81 -9.53
C HIS A 95 -7.76 2.42 -10.59
N VAL A 96 -8.93 2.91 -10.16
CA VAL A 96 -9.84 3.69 -11.01
C VAL A 96 -10.10 5.07 -10.43
N ALA A 97 -9.88 6.07 -11.27
CA ALA A 97 -10.06 7.48 -10.95
C ALA A 97 -11.53 7.90 -11.11
N VAL A 98 -12.36 7.59 -10.12
CA VAL A 98 -13.82 7.92 -10.13
C VAL A 98 -14.22 8.99 -9.12
N ALA A 99 -13.31 9.42 -8.25
CA ALA A 99 -13.59 10.27 -7.10
C ALA A 99 -12.89 11.64 -7.21
N PRO A 100 -13.40 12.62 -7.98
CA PRO A 100 -12.68 13.87 -8.26
C PRO A 100 -12.68 14.87 -7.09
N ALA A 101 -13.75 14.92 -6.28
CA ALA A 101 -13.85 15.90 -5.18
C ALA A 101 -13.06 15.47 -3.95
N CYS A 102 -12.70 16.41 -3.09
CA CYS A 102 -12.14 16.11 -1.77
C CYS A 102 -12.66 17.11 -0.74
N ASN A 103 -12.73 16.68 0.51
CA ASN A 103 -13.32 17.39 1.64
C ASN A 103 -12.27 17.95 2.63
N ILE A 104 -10.97 17.83 2.34
CA ILE A 104 -9.90 18.48 3.12
C ILE A 104 -8.92 19.21 2.19
N GLN A 105 -7.97 19.95 2.73
CA GLN A 105 -6.76 20.36 2.02
C GLN A 105 -5.55 19.99 2.86
N CYS A 106 -4.57 19.33 2.25
CA CYS A 106 -3.26 19.06 2.86
C CYS A 106 -2.23 20.05 2.29
N ASN A 107 -1.26 20.48 3.09
CA ASN A 107 -0.19 21.37 2.63
C ASN A 107 0.77 20.73 1.61
N TYR A 108 0.83 19.40 1.56
CA TYR A 108 1.58 18.63 0.56
C TYR A 108 0.73 18.22 -0.66
N CYS A 109 -0.48 18.76 -0.84
CA CYS A 109 -1.37 18.40 -1.94
C CYS A 109 -1.67 19.60 -2.85
N ASN A 110 -1.74 19.35 -4.16
CA ASN A 110 -2.23 20.29 -5.15
C ASN A 110 -3.39 19.67 -5.93
N ARG A 111 -4.56 20.33 -5.89
CA ARG A 111 -5.84 19.83 -6.43
C ARG A 111 -5.88 19.66 -7.95
N LYS A 112 -4.86 20.14 -8.66
CA LYS A 112 -4.70 19.88 -10.10
C LYS A 112 -4.25 18.44 -10.38
N TYR A 113 -3.72 17.75 -9.38
CA TYR A 113 -3.17 16.42 -9.47
C TYR A 113 -3.97 15.43 -8.61
N ASP A 114 -3.71 14.15 -8.81
CA ASP A 114 -4.20 13.06 -8.00
C ASP A 114 -3.81 13.22 -6.53
N CYS A 115 -4.59 12.59 -5.66
CA CYS A 115 -4.44 12.67 -4.21
C CYS A 115 -3.06 12.21 -3.75
N SER A 116 -2.29 13.12 -3.16
CA SER A 116 -0.92 12.87 -2.68
C SER A 116 -0.83 11.87 -1.52
N ASN A 117 -1.97 11.47 -0.94
CA ASN A 117 -2.03 10.47 0.13
C ASN A 117 -1.85 9.03 -0.36
N GLU A 118 -2.17 8.75 -1.62
CA GLU A 118 -2.03 7.41 -2.21
C GLU A 118 -1.17 7.44 -3.47
N SER A 119 -1.09 8.59 -4.15
CA SER A 119 -0.34 8.80 -5.38
C SER A 119 0.84 9.73 -5.19
N ARG A 120 1.91 9.49 -5.97
CA ARG A 120 2.98 10.47 -6.10
C ARG A 120 2.42 11.82 -6.59
N PRO A 121 2.92 12.96 -6.06
CA PRO A 121 2.53 14.29 -6.55
C PRO A 121 2.76 14.49 -8.06
N GLY A 122 2.03 15.44 -8.66
CA GLY A 122 2.21 15.83 -10.06
C GLY A 122 1.53 14.91 -11.09
N VAL A 123 0.86 13.85 -10.66
CA VAL A 123 0.16 12.91 -11.56
C VAL A 123 -1.26 13.38 -11.85
N VAL A 124 -1.69 13.25 -13.10
CA VAL A 124 -3.09 13.46 -13.50
C VAL A 124 -3.63 12.15 -14.05
N SER A 125 -4.77 11.71 -13.52
CA SER A 125 -5.52 10.57 -14.04
C SER A 125 -6.66 10.99 -14.96
N GLU A 126 -6.96 10.15 -15.96
CA GLU A 126 -8.18 10.27 -16.76
C GLU A 126 -9.42 9.96 -15.88
N LEU A 127 -10.31 10.94 -15.72
CA LEU A 127 -11.50 10.80 -14.87
C LEU A 127 -12.54 9.88 -15.51
N LEU A 128 -13.00 8.87 -14.76
CA LEU A 128 -13.93 7.85 -15.24
C LEU A 128 -15.30 7.99 -14.58
N SER A 129 -16.37 7.77 -15.35
CA SER A 129 -17.68 7.40 -14.80
C SER A 129 -17.66 5.97 -14.23
N PRO A 130 -18.62 5.59 -13.37
CA PRO A 130 -18.75 4.20 -12.93
C PRO A 130 -18.80 3.20 -14.09
N ASP A 131 -19.60 3.45 -15.13
CA ASP A 131 -19.67 2.57 -16.31
C ASP A 131 -18.35 2.48 -17.09
N GLN A 132 -17.64 3.59 -17.24
CA GLN A 132 -16.32 3.61 -17.86
C GLN A 132 -15.29 2.82 -17.04
N ALA A 133 -15.34 2.95 -15.70
CA ALA A 133 -14.50 2.19 -14.80
C ALA A 133 -14.74 0.68 -14.98
N ILE A 134 -15.99 0.21 -14.98
CA ILE A 134 -16.31 -1.21 -15.19
C ILE A 134 -15.78 -1.73 -16.53
N ARG A 135 -16.00 -0.98 -17.63
CA ARG A 135 -15.48 -1.37 -18.95
C ARG A 135 -13.96 -1.49 -18.94
N LYS A 136 -13.27 -0.50 -18.35
CA LYS A 136 -11.81 -0.52 -18.23
C LYS A 136 -11.31 -1.70 -17.41
N ILE A 137 -11.97 -1.99 -16.29
CA ILE A 137 -11.60 -3.08 -15.39
C ILE A 137 -11.71 -4.43 -16.09
N LYS A 138 -12.79 -4.68 -16.85
CA LYS A 138 -12.95 -5.94 -17.59
C LYS A 138 -11.87 -6.11 -18.66
N ALA A 139 -11.51 -5.05 -19.38
CA ALA A 139 -10.44 -5.09 -20.37
C ALA A 139 -9.07 -5.37 -19.73
N VAL A 140 -8.75 -4.69 -18.62
CA VAL A 140 -7.51 -4.90 -17.87
C VAL A 140 -7.45 -6.32 -17.30
N ALA A 141 -8.52 -6.79 -16.66
CA ALA A 141 -8.59 -8.12 -16.09
C ALA A 141 -8.34 -9.22 -17.13
N ALA A 142 -8.80 -9.00 -18.37
CA ALA A 142 -8.62 -9.96 -19.46
C ALA A 142 -7.20 -10.03 -20.00
N GLU A 143 -6.49 -8.90 -20.02
CA GLU A 143 -5.12 -8.79 -20.54
C GLU A 143 -4.05 -9.01 -19.45
N ILE A 144 -4.41 -8.79 -18.17
CA ILE A 144 -3.53 -8.98 -17.01
C ILE A 144 -4.14 -10.04 -16.08
N PRO A 145 -3.89 -11.33 -16.37
CA PRO A 145 -4.45 -12.41 -15.57
C PRO A 145 -4.06 -12.37 -14.09
N GLN A 146 -2.91 -11.78 -13.75
CA GLN A 146 -2.41 -11.64 -12.38
C GLN A 146 -3.15 -10.62 -11.51
N MET A 147 -4.06 -9.81 -12.09
CA MET A 147 -4.71 -8.74 -11.35
C MET A 147 -5.68 -9.30 -10.31
N THR A 148 -5.44 -9.07 -9.02
CA THR A 148 -6.28 -9.57 -7.92
C THR A 148 -7.01 -8.46 -7.17
N VAL A 149 -6.48 -7.24 -7.21
CA VAL A 149 -6.94 -6.12 -6.39
C VAL A 149 -7.37 -4.95 -7.26
N LEU A 150 -8.52 -4.37 -6.90
CA LEU A 150 -8.96 -3.09 -7.41
C LEU A 150 -9.16 -2.07 -6.29
N GLY A 151 -8.52 -0.90 -6.43
CA GLY A 151 -8.66 0.22 -5.51
C GLY A 151 -9.37 1.44 -6.11
N ILE A 152 -10.14 2.15 -5.29
CA ILE A 152 -10.53 3.54 -5.56
C ILE A 152 -9.70 4.45 -4.66
N ALA A 153 -8.82 5.26 -5.26
CA ALA A 153 -7.79 6.03 -4.56
C ALA A 153 -7.78 7.54 -4.88
N GLY A 154 -8.63 8.01 -5.79
CA GLY A 154 -8.65 9.43 -6.18
C GLY A 154 -9.44 9.72 -7.45
N PRO A 155 -9.20 10.88 -8.11
CA PRO A 155 -8.13 11.87 -7.83
C PRO A 155 -8.25 12.69 -6.53
N GLY A 156 -9.42 12.72 -5.89
CA GLY A 156 -9.71 13.36 -4.61
C GLY A 156 -9.85 12.35 -3.46
N ASP A 157 -10.87 12.52 -2.61
CA ASP A 157 -11.20 11.53 -1.58
C ASP A 157 -12.45 10.73 -1.98
N PRO A 158 -12.39 9.39 -2.04
CA PRO A 158 -13.53 8.54 -2.38
C PRO A 158 -14.77 8.77 -1.54
N LEU A 159 -14.63 9.02 -0.24
CA LEU A 159 -15.76 9.25 0.68
C LEU A 159 -16.28 10.70 0.65
N ALA A 160 -15.61 11.59 -0.09
CA ALA A 160 -16.16 12.87 -0.54
C ALA A 160 -16.97 12.74 -1.85
N ASN A 161 -16.93 11.56 -2.51
CA ASN A 161 -17.67 11.25 -3.73
C ASN A 161 -18.52 9.97 -3.57
N PRO A 162 -19.31 9.86 -2.48
CA PRO A 162 -19.93 8.60 -2.07
C PRO A 162 -20.80 7.97 -3.17
N GLU A 163 -21.59 8.77 -3.89
CA GLU A 163 -22.46 8.27 -4.95
C GLU A 163 -21.68 7.55 -6.07
N ARG A 164 -20.61 8.16 -6.58
CA ARG A 164 -19.78 7.58 -7.65
C ARG A 164 -18.97 6.38 -7.15
N THR A 165 -18.40 6.50 -5.96
CA THR A 165 -17.57 5.46 -5.35
C THR A 165 -18.39 4.21 -5.04
N PHE A 166 -19.53 4.33 -4.36
CA PHE A 166 -20.35 3.17 -4.00
C PHE A 166 -21.11 2.58 -5.19
N GLU A 167 -21.52 3.39 -6.18
CA GLU A 167 -22.08 2.84 -7.41
C GLU A 167 -21.04 1.99 -8.17
N THR A 168 -19.79 2.45 -8.23
CA THR A 168 -18.70 1.67 -8.84
C THR A 168 -18.48 0.36 -8.09
N PHE A 169 -18.42 0.38 -6.75
CA PHE A 169 -18.28 -0.85 -5.94
C PHE A 169 -19.46 -1.81 -6.06
N ARG A 170 -20.69 -1.28 -6.13
CA ARG A 170 -21.90 -2.09 -6.35
C ARG A 170 -21.79 -2.86 -7.67
N MET A 171 -21.46 -2.15 -8.76
CA MET A 171 -21.32 -2.77 -10.08
C MET A 171 -20.18 -3.79 -10.12
N LEU A 172 -19.08 -3.56 -9.41
CA LEU A 172 -17.95 -4.50 -9.32
C LEU A 172 -18.31 -5.77 -8.57
N SER A 173 -18.98 -5.62 -7.43
CA SER A 173 -19.44 -6.76 -6.63
C SER A 173 -20.37 -7.68 -7.43
N GLU A 174 -21.17 -7.10 -8.34
CA GLU A 174 -22.08 -7.84 -9.22
C GLU A 174 -21.39 -8.48 -10.43
N GLN A 175 -20.39 -7.81 -11.02
CA GLN A 175 -19.85 -8.18 -12.35
C GLN A 175 -18.45 -8.80 -12.32
N THR A 176 -17.67 -8.57 -11.26
CA THR A 176 -16.28 -9.01 -11.12
C THR A 176 -15.99 -9.51 -9.69
N PRO A 177 -16.72 -10.54 -9.19
CA PRO A 177 -16.65 -10.96 -7.79
C PRO A 177 -15.34 -11.65 -7.41
N ASP A 178 -14.48 -11.99 -8.36
CA ASP A 178 -13.15 -12.56 -8.14
C ASP A 178 -12.12 -11.52 -7.68
N ILE A 179 -12.40 -10.22 -7.88
CA ILE A 179 -11.49 -9.12 -7.60
C ILE A 179 -11.72 -8.59 -6.19
N LYS A 180 -10.66 -8.51 -5.38
CA LYS A 180 -10.70 -7.90 -4.06
C LYS A 180 -10.80 -6.38 -4.17
N LEU A 181 -11.75 -5.80 -3.43
CA LEU A 181 -12.04 -4.37 -3.46
C LEU A 181 -11.32 -3.63 -2.32
N CYS A 182 -10.76 -2.47 -2.66
CA CYS A 182 -10.04 -1.59 -1.74
C CYS A 182 -10.47 -0.13 -1.91
N VAL A 183 -10.39 0.64 -0.83
CA VAL A 183 -10.59 2.11 -0.87
C VAL A 183 -9.55 2.82 -0.02
N SER A 184 -9.02 3.94 -0.51
CA SER A 184 -8.17 4.84 0.27
C SER A 184 -8.96 6.10 0.63
N THR A 185 -8.84 6.60 1.85
CA THR A 185 -9.55 7.80 2.31
C THR A 185 -8.72 8.61 3.31
N ASN A 186 -8.98 9.91 3.37
CA ASN A 186 -8.49 10.76 4.46
C ASN A 186 -9.22 10.54 5.79
N GLY A 187 -10.34 9.80 5.81
CA GLY A 187 -11.04 9.41 7.02
C GLY A 187 -12.09 10.40 7.56
N LEU A 188 -12.22 11.61 7.01
CA LEU A 188 -13.16 12.61 7.54
C LEU A 188 -14.62 12.14 7.54
N ASN A 189 -15.05 11.51 6.44
CA ASN A 189 -16.42 11.01 6.30
C ASN A 189 -16.56 9.51 6.65
N LEU A 190 -15.46 8.86 7.04
CA LEU A 190 -15.42 7.41 7.20
C LEU A 190 -16.44 6.84 8.20
N PRO A 191 -16.68 7.48 9.37
CA PRO A 191 -17.69 6.98 10.30
C PRO A 191 -19.10 6.87 9.72
N GLN A 192 -19.46 7.72 8.74
CA GLN A 192 -20.78 7.72 8.11
C GLN A 192 -20.95 6.57 7.11
N TYR A 193 -19.85 6.05 6.57
CA TYR A 193 -19.86 5.09 5.46
C TYR A 193 -19.27 3.72 5.82
N ALA A 194 -18.81 3.50 7.05
CA ALA A 194 -18.25 2.22 7.49
C ALA A 194 -19.20 1.02 7.25
N ASP A 195 -20.52 1.21 7.44
CA ASP A 195 -21.52 0.18 7.16
C ASP A 195 -21.68 -0.11 5.67
N GLU A 196 -21.68 0.94 4.84
CA GLU A 196 -21.78 0.77 3.39
C GLU A 196 -20.52 0.09 2.82
N ILE A 197 -19.33 0.42 3.37
CA ILE A 197 -18.07 -0.26 3.02
C ILE A 197 -18.16 -1.77 3.32
N ALA A 198 -18.62 -2.14 4.53
CA ALA A 198 -18.77 -3.53 4.92
C ALA A 198 -19.79 -4.29 4.04
N LYS A 199 -20.87 -3.61 3.64
CA LYS A 199 -21.92 -4.19 2.78
C LYS A 199 -21.43 -4.58 1.38
N HIS A 200 -20.44 -3.86 0.82
CA HIS A 200 -19.87 -4.16 -0.49
C HIS A 200 -18.65 -5.10 -0.42
N ASN A 201 -18.46 -5.82 0.70
CA ASN A 201 -17.33 -6.74 0.91
C ASN A 201 -15.96 -6.10 0.61
N ILE A 202 -15.79 -4.84 0.98
CA ILE A 202 -14.51 -4.15 0.88
C ILE A 202 -13.65 -4.60 2.06
N ASP A 203 -12.73 -5.54 1.79
CA ASP A 203 -11.90 -6.16 2.81
C ASP A 203 -10.76 -5.27 3.31
N HIS A 204 -10.32 -4.31 2.50
CA HIS A 204 -9.14 -3.50 2.77
C HIS A 204 -9.45 -2.01 2.63
N VAL A 205 -9.17 -1.26 3.69
CA VAL A 205 -9.31 0.20 3.68
C VAL A 205 -7.99 0.84 4.06
N THR A 206 -7.60 1.85 3.31
CA THR A 206 -6.46 2.70 3.67
C THR A 206 -6.96 4.00 4.27
N ILE A 207 -6.49 4.38 5.45
CA ILE A 207 -6.77 5.68 6.07
C ILE A 207 -5.47 6.47 6.16
N THR A 208 -5.46 7.71 5.68
CA THR A 208 -4.31 8.60 5.92
C THR A 208 -4.46 9.35 7.24
N ILE A 209 -3.57 9.09 8.21
CA ILE A 209 -3.58 9.69 9.56
C ILE A 209 -2.19 10.26 9.86
N ASN A 210 -1.95 11.54 9.58
CA ASN A 210 -0.61 12.12 9.77
C ASN A 210 -0.33 12.61 11.20
N CYS A 211 -1.36 12.71 12.04
CA CYS A 211 -1.24 13.27 13.39
C CYS A 211 -2.40 12.82 14.29
N VAL A 212 -2.19 12.93 15.60
CA VAL A 212 -3.21 12.76 16.64
C VAL A 212 -3.27 13.95 17.60
N ASP A 213 -2.34 14.89 17.45
CA ASP A 213 -2.36 16.20 18.12
C ASP A 213 -2.97 17.25 17.17
N PRO A 214 -4.05 17.95 17.57
CA PRO A 214 -4.66 19.02 16.80
C PRO A 214 -3.73 20.19 16.44
N GLU A 215 -2.73 20.52 17.27
CA GLU A 215 -1.78 21.61 17.00
C GLU A 215 -0.83 21.24 15.85
N ILE A 216 -0.38 19.99 15.81
CA ILE A 216 0.38 19.45 14.67
C ILE A 216 -0.52 19.37 13.44
N GLY A 217 -1.76 18.88 13.60
CA GLY A 217 -2.72 18.80 12.50
C GLY A 217 -3.04 20.15 11.86
N ALA A 218 -3.09 21.23 12.64
CA ALA A 218 -3.31 22.59 12.13
C ALA A 218 -2.17 23.08 11.21
N GLN A 219 -0.95 22.55 11.38
CA GLN A 219 0.19 22.84 10.51
C GLN A 219 0.13 22.05 9.21
N ILE A 220 -0.53 20.88 9.21
CA ILE A 220 -0.61 19.98 8.04
C ILE A 220 -1.83 20.30 7.17
N TYR A 221 -2.97 20.65 7.78
CA TYR A 221 -4.25 20.80 7.10
C TYR A 221 -4.78 22.25 7.20
N PRO A 222 -4.67 23.06 6.12
CA PRO A 222 -5.19 24.43 6.12
C PRO A 222 -6.69 24.53 6.39
N TRP A 223 -7.47 23.56 5.93
CA TRP A 223 -8.91 23.50 6.15
C TRP A 223 -9.48 22.11 5.93
N ILE A 224 -10.63 21.86 6.57
CA ILE A 224 -11.56 20.77 6.26
C ILE A 224 -12.91 21.35 5.85
N TYR A 225 -13.68 20.60 5.06
CA TYR A 225 -15.05 20.91 4.70
C TYR A 225 -15.98 19.95 5.46
N TRP A 226 -16.59 20.46 6.51
CA TRP A 226 -17.39 19.68 7.45
C TRP A 226 -18.69 20.42 7.77
N ASP A 227 -19.80 19.70 7.81
CA ASP A 227 -21.15 20.25 8.07
C ASP A 227 -21.45 21.50 7.22
N ASN A 228 -21.19 21.40 5.92
CA ASN A 228 -21.36 22.46 4.91
C ASN A 228 -20.56 23.75 5.18
N LYS A 229 -19.47 23.67 5.95
CA LYS A 229 -18.60 24.80 6.29
C LYS A 229 -17.13 24.45 6.15
N ARG A 230 -16.32 25.46 5.81
CA ARG A 230 -14.86 25.34 5.88
C ARG A 230 -14.39 25.67 7.29
N ILE A 231 -13.80 24.70 7.96
CA ILE A 231 -13.24 24.82 9.30
C ILE A 231 -11.72 24.84 9.19
N ARG A 232 -11.05 25.72 9.94
CA ARG A 232 -9.61 25.98 9.84
C ARG A 232 -8.91 25.82 11.18
N GLY A 233 -7.59 25.72 11.14
CA GLY A 233 -6.74 25.65 12.32
C GLY A 233 -7.03 24.44 13.20
N VAL A 234 -6.74 24.59 14.49
CA VAL A 234 -6.84 23.53 15.51
C VAL A 234 -8.24 22.91 15.57
N GLU A 235 -9.30 23.71 15.38
CA GLU A 235 -10.68 23.20 15.37
C GLU A 235 -10.91 22.21 14.22
N GLY A 236 -10.45 22.54 13.01
CA GLY A 236 -10.56 21.67 11.86
C GLY A 236 -9.74 20.39 12.01
N ALA A 237 -8.50 20.52 12.50
CA ALA A 237 -7.63 19.39 12.78
C ALA A 237 -8.24 18.44 13.82
N LYS A 238 -8.80 18.98 14.90
CA LYS A 238 -9.46 18.20 15.95
C LYS A 238 -10.62 17.37 15.40
N ILE A 239 -11.49 17.97 14.59
CA ILE A 239 -12.63 17.26 13.98
C ILE A 239 -12.12 16.14 13.08
N LEU A 240 -11.12 16.40 12.24
CA LEU A 240 -10.54 15.38 11.35
C LEU A 240 -9.99 14.19 12.15
N ILE A 241 -9.19 14.46 13.18
CA ILE A 241 -8.61 13.43 14.06
C ILE A 241 -9.73 12.61 14.70
N GLU A 242 -10.75 13.26 15.28
CA GLU A 242 -11.87 12.56 15.91
C GLU A 242 -12.63 11.65 14.92
N GLN A 243 -12.86 12.10 13.69
CA GLN A 243 -13.55 11.28 12.67
C GLN A 243 -12.67 10.12 12.18
N GLN A 244 -11.38 10.34 11.98
CA GLN A 244 -10.43 9.29 11.61
C GLN A 244 -10.38 8.18 12.65
N GLN A 245 -10.31 8.53 13.94
CA GLN A 245 -10.26 7.54 15.02
C GLN A 245 -11.56 6.75 15.14
N LYS A 246 -12.72 7.41 15.04
CA LYS A 246 -14.04 6.75 15.00
C LYS A 246 -14.15 5.82 13.79
N GLY A 247 -13.64 6.26 12.65
CA GLY A 247 -13.68 5.50 11.39
C GLY A 247 -12.81 4.25 11.47
N LEU A 248 -11.60 4.37 12.01
CA LEU A 248 -10.69 3.25 12.25
C LEU A 248 -11.35 2.19 13.14
N GLU A 249 -11.89 2.57 14.30
CA GLU A 249 -12.60 1.65 15.21
C GLU A 249 -13.85 1.01 14.56
N ALA A 250 -14.59 1.79 13.77
CA ALA A 250 -15.76 1.29 13.06
C ALA A 250 -15.40 0.22 12.03
N LEU A 251 -14.28 0.37 11.32
CA LEU A 251 -13.81 -0.63 10.36
C LEU A 251 -13.26 -1.88 11.05
N THR A 252 -12.43 -1.70 12.09
CA THR A 252 -11.79 -2.82 12.79
C THR A 252 -12.82 -3.69 13.52
N SER A 253 -13.84 -3.08 14.12
CA SER A 253 -14.97 -3.81 14.72
C SER A 253 -15.82 -4.61 13.71
N ARG A 254 -15.71 -4.32 12.41
CA ARG A 254 -16.36 -5.04 11.30
C ARG A 254 -15.45 -6.08 10.64
N GLY A 255 -14.22 -6.28 11.14
CA GLY A 255 -13.27 -7.24 10.58
C GLY A 255 -12.67 -6.80 9.23
N ILE A 256 -12.71 -5.50 8.93
CA ILE A 256 -12.06 -4.90 7.76
C ILE A 256 -10.60 -4.63 8.12
N LEU A 257 -9.68 -5.00 7.24
CA LEU A 257 -8.25 -4.78 7.42
C LEU A 257 -7.92 -3.34 7.07
N VAL A 258 -7.31 -2.63 8.03
CA VAL A 258 -7.00 -1.21 7.86
C VAL A 258 -5.49 -1.00 7.75
N LYS A 259 -5.06 -0.43 6.62
CA LYS A 259 -3.72 0.15 6.43
C LYS A 259 -3.77 1.63 6.80
N VAL A 260 -2.89 2.08 7.67
CA VAL A 260 -2.72 3.51 7.93
C VAL A 260 -1.57 4.02 7.06
N ASN A 261 -1.81 5.09 6.29
CA ASN A 261 -0.75 5.85 5.63
C ASN A 261 -0.41 7.08 6.47
N SER A 262 0.86 7.39 6.60
CA SER A 262 1.34 8.61 7.24
C SER A 262 2.45 9.24 6.40
N VAL A 263 2.37 10.55 6.15
CA VAL A 263 3.44 11.31 5.50
C VAL A 263 4.37 11.86 6.58
N MET A 264 5.64 11.49 6.53
CA MET A 264 6.68 12.03 7.40
C MET A 264 7.12 13.41 6.91
N ILE A 265 6.88 14.43 7.72
CA ILE A 265 7.18 15.83 7.47
C ILE A 265 8.20 16.28 8.54
N PRO A 266 9.48 16.43 8.15
CA PRO A 266 10.53 16.84 9.08
C PRO A 266 10.22 18.15 9.79
N GLY A 267 10.42 18.18 11.11
CA GLY A 267 10.14 19.32 11.97
C GLY A 267 8.65 19.60 12.24
N VAL A 268 7.72 18.80 11.70
CA VAL A 268 6.28 18.95 11.92
C VAL A 268 5.68 17.75 12.65
N ASN A 269 5.91 16.53 12.14
CA ASN A 269 5.34 15.31 12.74
C ASN A 269 6.31 14.12 12.83
N ASP A 270 7.57 14.28 12.42
CA ASP A 270 8.62 13.26 12.46
C ASP A 270 8.74 12.55 13.81
N GLU A 271 8.87 13.29 14.92
CA GLU A 271 8.88 12.70 16.27
C GLU A 271 7.49 12.19 16.70
N HIS A 272 6.43 12.85 16.23
CA HIS A 272 5.05 12.57 16.60
C HIS A 272 4.51 11.25 16.02
N LEU A 273 5.04 10.81 14.88
CA LEU A 273 4.57 9.61 14.17
C LEU A 273 4.75 8.32 15.00
N LYS A 274 5.68 8.31 15.96
CA LYS A 274 5.83 7.22 16.95
C LYS A 274 4.57 7.05 17.78
N GLU A 275 3.99 8.16 18.23
CA GLU A 275 2.73 8.18 18.98
C GLU A 275 1.53 7.82 18.08
N VAL A 276 1.51 8.34 16.85
CA VAL A 276 0.49 7.96 15.87
C VAL A 276 0.47 6.44 15.68
N SER A 277 1.64 5.82 15.46
CA SER A 277 1.79 4.38 15.26
C SER A 277 1.23 3.57 16.44
N LYS A 278 1.57 3.98 17.68
CA LYS A 278 1.05 3.34 18.91
C LYS A 278 -0.46 3.41 18.99
N ILE A 279 -1.05 4.58 18.73
CA ILE A 279 -2.50 4.77 18.84
C ILE A 279 -3.26 3.98 17.77
N VAL A 280 -2.81 4.02 16.51
CA VAL A 280 -3.51 3.30 15.44
C VAL A 280 -3.41 1.79 15.61
N LYS A 281 -2.26 1.28 16.11
CA LYS A 281 -2.12 -0.12 16.53
C LYS A 281 -3.11 -0.48 17.63
N ALA A 282 -3.18 0.32 18.68
CA ALA A 282 -4.08 0.07 19.81
C ALA A 282 -5.56 0.03 19.38
N LYS A 283 -5.92 0.69 18.27
CA LYS A 283 -7.27 0.69 17.68
C LYS A 283 -7.51 -0.39 16.62
N GLY A 284 -6.52 -1.23 16.36
CA GLY A 284 -6.64 -2.40 15.48
C GLY A 284 -6.23 -2.17 14.03
N ALA A 285 -5.47 -1.11 13.72
CA ALA A 285 -4.85 -1.01 12.39
C ALA A 285 -3.92 -2.22 12.15
N PHE A 286 -4.00 -2.77 10.94
CA PHE A 286 -3.30 -3.99 10.55
C PHE A 286 -1.87 -3.70 10.07
N LEU A 287 -1.70 -2.62 9.31
CA LEU A 287 -0.42 -2.18 8.77
C LEU A 287 -0.29 -0.67 8.91
N HIS A 288 0.95 -0.19 9.07
CA HIS A 288 1.28 1.22 8.99
C HIS A 288 2.34 1.45 7.91
N ASN A 289 2.05 2.37 7.01
CA ASN A 289 2.88 2.77 5.89
C ASN A 289 3.30 4.23 6.10
N VAL A 290 4.51 4.42 6.63
CA VAL A 290 5.12 5.75 6.79
C VAL A 290 5.90 6.07 5.53
N MET A 291 5.46 7.11 4.80
CA MET A 291 5.98 7.52 3.51
C MET A 291 6.71 8.86 3.63
N PRO A 292 7.74 9.12 2.80
CA PRO A 292 8.43 10.40 2.81
C PRO A 292 7.53 11.52 2.24
N LEU A 293 7.72 12.73 2.75
CA LEU A 293 7.21 13.94 2.09
C LEU A 293 7.94 14.15 0.77
N ILE A 294 7.16 14.32 -0.30
CA ILE A 294 7.61 14.75 -1.64
C ILE A 294 7.19 16.21 -1.81
N ALA A 295 8.16 17.13 -1.80
CA ALA A 295 7.94 18.58 -1.70
C ALA A 295 8.80 19.38 -2.69
N GLU A 296 9.00 18.86 -3.88
CA GLU A 296 9.65 19.58 -4.98
C GLU A 296 8.72 20.73 -5.44
N ALA A 297 9.31 21.90 -5.66
CA ALA A 297 8.58 23.11 -6.03
C ALA A 297 7.74 22.94 -7.31
N GLU A 298 8.19 22.09 -8.24
CA GLU A 298 7.52 21.76 -9.50
C GLU A 298 6.12 21.17 -9.31
N HIS A 299 5.86 20.53 -8.17
CA HIS A 299 4.55 19.98 -7.84
C HIS A 299 3.55 21.07 -7.39
N GLY A 300 4.01 22.29 -7.11
CA GLY A 300 3.18 23.44 -6.76
C GLY A 300 2.35 23.23 -5.48
N THR A 301 2.82 22.39 -4.57
CA THR A 301 2.22 22.20 -3.23
C THR A 301 2.63 23.35 -2.32
N TYR A 302 1.90 23.59 -1.23
CA TYR A 302 2.30 24.65 -0.28
C TYR A 302 3.69 24.37 0.30
N TYR A 303 3.94 23.12 0.73
CA TYR A 303 5.25 22.73 1.24
C TYR A 303 6.36 22.82 0.18
N GLY A 304 6.08 22.50 -1.08
CA GLY A 304 7.10 22.66 -2.13
C GLY A 304 7.40 24.11 -2.49
N ILE A 305 6.40 24.99 -2.45
CA ILE A 305 6.59 26.43 -2.68
C ILE A 305 7.34 27.08 -1.50
N MET A 306 7.15 26.57 -0.29
CA MET A 306 7.79 27.07 0.93
C MET A 306 9.13 26.38 1.23
N GLU A 307 9.64 25.57 0.31
CA GLU A 307 10.94 24.87 0.43
C GLU A 307 11.05 23.99 1.69
N GLN A 308 9.93 23.39 2.13
CA GLN A 308 9.94 22.39 3.19
C GLN A 308 10.71 21.16 2.72
N ARG A 309 11.80 20.81 3.41
CA ARG A 309 12.57 19.60 3.07
C ARG A 309 11.76 18.32 3.30
N GLY A 310 11.99 17.32 2.46
CA GLY A 310 11.63 15.93 2.74
C GLY A 310 12.59 15.27 3.74
N PRO A 311 12.22 14.11 4.32
CA PRO A 311 13.14 13.32 5.14
C PRO A 311 14.23 12.68 4.27
N THR A 312 15.39 12.44 4.85
CA THR A 312 16.42 11.56 4.27
C THR A 312 15.99 10.09 4.39
N ASP A 313 16.60 9.22 3.59
CA ASP A 313 16.33 7.77 3.66
C ASP A 313 16.64 7.19 5.05
N ASP A 314 17.73 7.66 5.68
CA ASP A 314 18.14 7.23 7.02
C ASP A 314 17.15 7.71 8.09
N GLU A 315 16.69 8.97 8.02
CA GLU A 315 15.65 9.49 8.93
C GLU A 315 14.34 8.69 8.79
N LEU A 316 13.94 8.38 7.56
CA LEU A 316 12.73 7.60 7.30
C LEU A 316 12.88 6.17 7.82
N GLN A 317 14.00 5.51 7.54
CA GLN A 317 14.27 4.15 7.99
C GLN A 317 14.29 4.09 9.53
N ALA A 318 14.99 5.02 10.18
CA ALA A 318 15.05 5.09 11.64
C ALA A 318 13.64 5.24 12.25
N LEU A 319 12.82 6.14 11.71
CA LEU A 319 11.43 6.29 12.18
C LEU A 319 10.60 5.03 11.94
N GLN A 320 10.75 4.38 10.79
CA GLN A 320 10.05 3.13 10.48
C GLN A 320 10.47 2.00 11.44
N ASP A 321 11.76 1.89 11.77
CA ASP A 321 12.28 0.89 12.72
C ASP A 321 11.77 1.15 14.15
N GLU A 322 11.74 2.41 14.59
CA GLU A 322 11.13 2.80 15.86
C GLU A 322 9.62 2.50 15.92
N CYS A 323 8.91 2.64 14.80
CA CYS A 323 7.49 2.30 14.69
C CYS A 323 7.24 0.78 14.61
N ALA A 324 8.18 0.02 14.02
CA ALA A 324 8.03 -1.40 13.71
C ALA A 324 7.98 -2.29 14.94
N GLY A 325 8.64 -1.90 16.05
CA GLY A 325 8.65 -2.68 17.28
C GLY A 325 7.24 -2.98 17.81
N ASP A 326 6.31 -2.06 17.57
CA ASP A 326 4.90 -2.24 17.90
C ASP A 326 4.06 -2.64 16.68
N MET A 327 4.23 -2.00 15.52
CA MET A 327 3.29 -2.11 14.40
C MET A 327 3.90 -2.80 13.19
N ALA A 328 3.14 -3.62 12.47
CA ALA A 328 3.60 -4.15 11.19
C ALA A 328 3.78 -3.00 10.18
N MET A 329 4.99 -2.84 9.64
CA MET A 329 5.36 -1.73 8.75
C MET A 329 5.38 -2.17 7.29
N MET A 330 4.74 -1.39 6.42
CA MET A 330 4.82 -1.59 4.97
C MET A 330 6.05 -0.86 4.42
N ARG A 331 6.95 -1.58 3.72
CA ARG A 331 8.21 -1.02 3.17
C ARG A 331 8.27 -1.02 1.64
N HIS A 332 7.45 -1.85 0.99
CA HIS A 332 7.40 -2.01 -0.46
C HIS A 332 6.46 -1.03 -1.18
N CYS A 333 5.96 0.00 -0.48
CA CYS A 333 5.04 0.97 -1.06
C CYS A 333 5.74 1.83 -2.13
N ARG A 334 5.13 1.95 -3.31
CA ARG A 334 5.67 2.73 -4.45
C ARG A 334 4.91 4.04 -4.71
N GLN A 335 4.02 4.46 -3.81
CA GLN A 335 3.11 5.62 -3.96
C GLN A 335 2.40 5.64 -5.33
N CYS A 336 1.62 4.58 -5.59
CA CYS A 336 1.00 4.30 -6.88
C CYS A 336 0.03 5.40 -7.36
N ARG A 337 -0.05 5.63 -8.67
CA ARG A 337 -1.03 6.56 -9.27
C ARG A 337 -2.48 6.14 -9.04
N ALA A 338 -3.43 7.08 -9.10
CA ALA A 338 -4.86 6.82 -8.93
C ALA A 338 -5.50 6.06 -10.10
N ASP A 339 -4.78 5.88 -11.20
CA ASP A 339 -5.19 5.12 -12.39
C ASP A 339 -4.23 3.98 -12.75
N ALA A 340 -3.25 3.67 -11.88
CA ALA A 340 -2.20 2.76 -12.31
C ALA A 340 -2.66 1.29 -12.36
N VAL A 341 -2.00 0.52 -13.22
CA VAL A 341 -2.40 -0.83 -13.62
C VAL A 341 -1.17 -1.72 -13.66
N GLY A 342 -1.21 -2.91 -13.04
CA GLY A 342 -0.12 -3.89 -13.12
C GLY A 342 0.53 -4.20 -11.78
N LEU A 343 1.73 -4.78 -11.84
CA LEU A 343 2.54 -5.13 -10.66
C LEU A 343 3.09 -3.87 -9.98
N LEU A 344 3.50 -3.98 -8.72
CA LEU A 344 4.20 -2.88 -8.06
C LEU A 344 5.58 -2.70 -8.73
N GLY A 345 5.86 -1.47 -9.19
CA GLY A 345 7.06 -1.15 -9.97
C GLY A 345 6.86 -1.23 -11.50
N GLU A 346 5.83 -1.96 -11.99
CA GLU A 346 5.55 -2.13 -13.42
C GLU A 346 4.16 -1.57 -13.78
N ASP A 347 4.07 -0.25 -13.96
CA ASP A 347 2.82 0.41 -14.35
C ASP A 347 2.56 0.31 -15.87
N ARG A 348 1.49 -0.40 -16.23
CA ARG A 348 0.97 -0.62 -17.58
C ARG A 348 -0.25 0.25 -17.91
N GLY A 349 -0.56 1.27 -17.10
CA GLY A 349 -1.77 2.11 -17.28
C GLY A 349 -1.93 2.72 -18.68
N ASN A 350 -0.82 3.05 -19.35
CA ASN A 350 -0.82 3.62 -20.71
C ASN A 350 -1.33 2.65 -21.80
N GLU A 351 -1.35 1.35 -21.53
CA GLU A 351 -1.91 0.35 -22.44
C GLU A 351 -3.45 0.37 -22.44
N PHE A 352 -4.07 0.94 -21.41
CA PHE A 352 -5.51 0.88 -21.13
C PHE A 352 -6.14 2.28 -20.99
N THR A 353 -5.88 3.17 -21.94
CA THR A 353 -6.60 4.44 -22.07
C THR A 353 -8.00 4.21 -22.62
N LEU A 354 -8.97 5.10 -22.34
CA LEU A 354 -10.35 4.91 -22.80
C LEU A 354 -10.47 4.67 -24.31
N ASP A 355 -9.74 5.45 -25.12
CA ASP A 355 -9.72 5.31 -26.58
C ASP A 355 -9.29 3.93 -27.06
N LYS A 356 -8.37 3.28 -26.33
CA LYS A 356 -7.90 1.93 -26.67
C LYS A 356 -8.93 0.88 -26.28
N ILE A 357 -9.60 1.08 -25.15
CA ILE A 357 -10.56 0.12 -24.61
C ILE A 357 -11.86 0.10 -25.39
N ASP A 358 -12.32 1.25 -25.89
CA ASP A 358 -13.55 1.34 -26.67
C ASP A 358 -13.52 0.49 -27.96
N VAL A 359 -12.33 0.11 -28.44
CA VAL A 359 -12.15 -0.76 -29.61
C VAL A 359 -11.74 -2.20 -29.26
N MET A 360 -11.58 -2.53 -27.98
CA MET A 360 -11.22 -3.89 -27.54
C MET A 360 -12.46 -4.78 -27.52
N ASP A 361 -12.36 -5.94 -28.19
CA ASP A 361 -13.33 -7.02 -28.04
C ASP A 361 -12.83 -7.99 -26.95
N VAL A 362 -13.58 -8.09 -25.86
CA VAL A 362 -13.16 -8.81 -24.64
C VAL A 362 -14.12 -9.94 -24.34
N ASP A 363 -13.68 -11.17 -24.57
CA ASP A 363 -14.34 -12.36 -24.04
C ASP A 363 -14.01 -12.50 -22.55
N TYR A 364 -14.85 -11.86 -21.73
CA TYR A 364 -14.66 -11.83 -20.29
C TYR A 364 -14.79 -13.22 -19.63
N GLU A 365 -15.67 -14.09 -20.13
CA GLU A 365 -15.86 -15.42 -19.56
C GLU A 365 -14.61 -16.30 -19.78
N ALA A 366 -14.07 -16.29 -21.00
CA ALA A 366 -12.82 -17.00 -21.28
C ALA A 366 -11.64 -16.43 -20.49
N ALA A 367 -11.60 -15.11 -20.31
CA ALA A 367 -10.58 -14.45 -19.51
C ALA A 367 -10.63 -14.87 -18.03
N MET A 368 -11.82 -15.00 -17.45
CA MET A 368 -12.02 -15.45 -16.07
C MET A 368 -11.47 -16.87 -15.83
N ALA A 369 -11.67 -17.78 -16.77
CA ALA A 369 -11.10 -19.13 -16.70
C ALA A 369 -9.57 -19.10 -16.70
N ARG A 370 -8.96 -18.27 -17.56
CA ARG A 370 -7.51 -18.09 -17.63
C ARG A 370 -6.94 -17.48 -16.35
N ARG A 371 -7.60 -16.45 -15.82
CA ARG A 371 -7.24 -15.79 -14.55
C ARG A 371 -7.16 -16.78 -13.40
N LYS A 372 -8.21 -17.60 -13.25
CA LYS A 372 -8.24 -18.63 -12.21
C LYS A 372 -7.05 -19.58 -12.32
N GLN A 373 -6.74 -20.08 -13.51
CA GLN A 373 -5.60 -20.97 -13.72
C GLN A 373 -4.27 -20.30 -13.33
N VAL A 374 -4.05 -19.05 -13.75
CA VAL A 374 -2.83 -18.30 -13.42
C VAL A 374 -2.72 -18.08 -11.92
N HIS A 375 -3.81 -17.75 -11.23
CA HIS A 375 -3.82 -17.58 -9.78
C HIS A 375 -3.51 -18.88 -9.05
N ASP A 376 -4.14 -19.99 -9.43
CA ASP A 376 -3.91 -21.31 -8.84
C ASP A 376 -2.43 -21.73 -9.02
N ASP A 377 -1.84 -21.48 -10.20
CA ASP A 377 -0.43 -21.76 -10.47
C ASP A 377 0.52 -20.89 -9.63
N ILE A 378 0.21 -19.61 -9.43
CA ILE A 378 1.01 -18.70 -8.59
C ILE A 378 0.93 -19.12 -7.12
N LEU A 379 -0.28 -19.39 -6.60
CA LEU A 379 -0.47 -19.81 -5.22
C LEU A 379 0.23 -21.15 -4.95
N GLY A 380 0.15 -22.11 -5.86
CA GLY A 380 0.86 -23.38 -5.74
C GLY A 380 2.39 -23.22 -5.70
N LYS A 381 2.96 -22.27 -6.45
CA LYS A 381 4.38 -21.93 -6.37
C LYS A 381 4.75 -21.32 -5.02
N LEU A 382 3.98 -20.33 -4.55
CA LEU A 382 4.21 -19.69 -3.25
C LEU A 382 4.11 -20.69 -2.09
N GLU A 383 3.14 -21.61 -2.12
CA GLU A 383 3.02 -22.67 -1.12
C GLU A 383 4.22 -23.62 -1.14
N ALA A 384 4.70 -24.01 -2.32
CA ALA A 384 5.89 -24.84 -2.46
C ALA A 384 7.15 -24.13 -1.96
N GLU A 385 7.33 -22.84 -2.27
CA GLU A 385 8.43 -22.01 -1.78
C GLU A 385 8.40 -21.88 -0.26
N ARG A 386 7.23 -21.59 0.34
CA ARG A 386 7.06 -21.55 1.80
C ARG A 386 7.33 -22.90 2.45
N ALA A 387 6.85 -24.00 1.86
CA ALA A 387 7.13 -25.34 2.36
C ALA A 387 8.63 -25.68 2.28
N ALA A 388 9.32 -25.25 1.22
CA ALA A 388 10.77 -25.38 1.11
C ALA A 388 11.51 -24.55 2.16
N LYS A 389 11.12 -23.28 2.37
CA LYS A 389 11.68 -22.42 3.44
C LYS A 389 11.43 -23.01 4.84
N ALA A 390 10.25 -23.57 5.10
CA ALA A 390 9.92 -24.19 6.39
C ALA A 390 10.62 -25.54 6.62
N ALA A 391 10.91 -26.29 5.54
CA ALA A 391 11.64 -27.56 5.61
C ALA A 391 13.17 -27.35 5.70
N GLN A 392 13.67 -26.20 5.26
CA GLN A 392 15.03 -25.78 5.58
C GLN A 392 15.09 -25.46 7.07
N VAL A 393 15.89 -26.26 7.81
CA VAL A 393 16.37 -25.82 9.12
C VAL A 393 17.03 -24.47 8.88
N PRO A 394 16.71 -23.40 9.63
CA PRO A 394 17.38 -22.12 9.45
C PRO A 394 18.86 -22.44 9.43
N VAL A 395 19.53 -22.15 8.32
CA VAL A 395 20.97 -22.30 8.25
C VAL A 395 21.42 -21.36 9.34
N HIS A 396 21.79 -21.94 10.50
CA HIS A 396 22.46 -21.21 11.53
C HIS A 396 23.82 -20.97 10.91
N LEU A 397 23.86 -19.94 10.05
CA LEU A 397 25.08 -19.44 9.50
C LEU A 397 25.93 -19.21 10.72
N SER A 398 27.13 -19.77 10.71
CA SER A 398 28.12 -19.62 11.78
C SER A 398 28.67 -18.19 11.80
N ILE A 399 27.79 -17.21 11.65
CA ILE A 399 28.00 -15.78 11.77
C ILE A 399 27.79 -15.48 13.25
N ALA A 400 28.76 -14.81 13.84
CA ALA A 400 28.69 -14.45 15.24
C ALA A 400 27.50 -13.49 15.47
N SER A 401 26.78 -13.68 16.58
CA SER A 401 25.58 -12.88 16.89
C SER A 401 25.85 -11.39 17.12
N ASP A 402 27.12 -11.02 17.28
CA ASP A 402 27.60 -9.65 17.44
C ASP A 402 28.03 -9.00 16.11
N ALA A 403 27.95 -9.72 14.98
CA ALA A 403 28.22 -9.13 13.68
C ALA A 403 27.17 -8.04 13.36
N ARG A 404 27.66 -6.87 12.93
CA ARG A 404 26.79 -5.72 12.64
C ARG A 404 25.93 -5.95 11.38
N PRO A 405 24.76 -5.31 11.29
CA PRO A 405 23.98 -5.30 10.06
C PRO A 405 24.69 -4.51 8.95
N VAL A 406 24.35 -4.85 7.70
CA VAL A 406 24.88 -4.22 6.48
C VAL A 406 23.72 -3.93 5.53
N LEU A 407 23.69 -2.72 4.96
CA LEU A 407 22.77 -2.35 3.89
C LEU A 407 23.37 -2.69 2.53
N MET A 408 22.58 -3.35 1.68
CA MET A 408 22.96 -3.75 0.33
C MET A 408 21.89 -3.32 -0.68
N ALA A 409 22.32 -2.70 -1.77
CA ALA A 409 21.47 -2.34 -2.89
C ALA A 409 21.41 -3.47 -3.91
N VAL A 410 20.24 -3.78 -4.45
CA VAL A 410 20.04 -4.89 -5.39
C VAL A 410 19.29 -4.42 -6.62
N ALA A 411 19.88 -4.62 -7.80
CA ALA A 411 19.22 -4.44 -9.09
C ALA A 411 18.38 -5.69 -9.42
N GLY A 412 17.20 -5.77 -8.79
CA GLY A 412 16.35 -6.95 -8.80
C GLY A 412 15.15 -6.83 -9.75
N LYS A 413 14.72 -7.96 -10.31
CA LYS A 413 13.44 -8.08 -11.04
C LYS A 413 12.83 -9.45 -10.81
N GLY A 414 11.54 -9.49 -10.46
CA GLY A 414 10.82 -10.75 -10.24
C GLY A 414 11.40 -11.62 -9.11
N GLY A 415 11.90 -10.99 -8.03
CA GLY A 415 12.45 -11.70 -6.87
C GLY A 415 13.89 -12.21 -7.04
N VAL A 416 14.54 -11.95 -8.17
CA VAL A 416 15.93 -12.37 -8.46
C VAL A 416 16.82 -11.20 -8.85
N VAL A 417 18.14 -11.35 -8.69
CA VAL A 417 19.14 -10.36 -9.14
C VAL A 417 19.26 -10.40 -10.67
N ALA A 418 18.45 -9.59 -11.36
CA ALA A 418 18.27 -9.70 -12.81
C ALA A 418 18.84 -8.54 -13.61
N GLU A 419 18.92 -7.35 -13.02
CA GLU A 419 19.14 -6.13 -13.80
C GLU A 419 20.60 -5.71 -13.85
N HIS A 420 20.99 -5.15 -15.00
CA HIS A 420 22.28 -4.50 -15.19
C HIS A 420 22.25 -3.13 -14.52
N PHE A 421 23.34 -2.72 -13.86
CA PHE A 421 23.43 -1.45 -13.12
C PHE A 421 22.93 -0.24 -13.94
N GLY A 422 23.38 -0.10 -15.19
CA GLY A 422 22.94 0.99 -16.08
C GLY A 422 21.54 0.91 -16.68
N HIS A 423 20.82 -0.21 -16.49
CA HIS A 423 19.42 -0.33 -16.87
C HIS A 423 18.47 -0.36 -15.67
N ALA A 424 19.02 -0.42 -14.46
CA ALA A 424 18.25 -0.39 -13.23
C ALA A 424 17.64 1.00 -13.05
N ARG A 425 16.31 1.06 -13.08
CA ARG A 425 15.54 2.28 -12.78
C ARG A 425 15.35 2.46 -11.27
N GLU A 426 15.67 1.43 -10.51
CA GLU A 426 15.63 1.42 -9.07
C GLU A 426 16.54 0.33 -8.51
N PHE A 427 16.94 0.52 -7.26
CA PHE A 427 17.61 -0.48 -6.45
C PHE A 427 16.73 -0.82 -5.26
N LEU A 428 16.59 -2.11 -4.99
CA LEU A 428 15.95 -2.64 -3.81
C LEU A 428 16.98 -2.67 -2.67
N ILE A 429 16.69 -2.04 -1.55
CA ILE A 429 17.61 -1.95 -0.42
C ILE A 429 17.24 -3.03 0.59
N TYR A 430 18.21 -3.89 0.90
CA TYR A 430 18.09 -4.97 1.87
C TYR A 430 19.10 -4.78 3.00
N GLU A 431 18.69 -5.13 4.21
CA GLU A 431 19.56 -5.26 5.37
C GLU A 431 19.88 -6.73 5.59
N ALA A 432 21.16 -7.06 5.67
CA ALA A 432 21.64 -8.37 6.08
C ALA A 432 22.18 -8.28 7.51
N SER A 433 21.75 -9.20 8.37
CA SER A 433 22.20 -9.31 9.76
C SER A 433 22.32 -10.80 10.15
N PRO A 434 22.85 -11.13 11.34
CA PRO A 434 22.85 -12.51 11.83
C PRO A 434 21.44 -13.10 11.98
N GLU A 435 20.42 -12.25 12.05
CA GLU A 435 19.01 -12.64 12.16
C GLU A 435 18.38 -12.99 10.82
N GLY A 436 18.99 -12.60 9.69
CA GLY A 436 18.50 -12.88 8.34
C GLY A 436 18.61 -11.67 7.39
N VAL A 437 17.90 -11.76 6.27
CA VAL A 437 17.75 -10.67 5.29
C VAL A 437 16.39 -10.02 5.46
N ARG A 438 16.35 -8.70 5.42
CA ARG A 438 15.13 -7.89 5.54
C ARG A 438 15.09 -6.83 4.45
N PHE A 439 13.98 -6.71 3.73
CA PHE A 439 13.77 -5.59 2.81
C PHE A 439 13.53 -4.29 3.59
N ILE A 440 14.23 -3.22 3.21
CA ILE A 440 14.20 -1.94 3.91
C ILE A 440 13.41 -0.90 3.13
N SER A 441 13.77 -0.69 1.87
CA SER A 441 13.21 0.36 1.03
C SER A 441 13.60 0.13 -0.43
N HIS A 442 13.22 1.06 -1.30
CA HIS A 442 13.71 1.10 -2.67
C HIS A 442 14.20 2.51 -2.97
N ARG A 443 15.19 2.61 -3.85
CA ARG A 443 15.80 3.88 -4.25
C ARG A 443 15.76 4.02 -5.76
N LYS A 444 15.12 5.07 -6.25
CA LYS A 444 14.94 5.30 -7.70
C LYS A 444 16.21 5.89 -8.31
N THR A 445 16.54 5.42 -9.50
CA THR A 445 17.71 5.83 -10.26
C THR A 445 17.33 6.13 -11.71
N GLU A 446 18.14 6.95 -12.35
CA GLU A 446 17.96 7.28 -13.76
C GLU A 446 18.78 6.33 -14.64
N LEU A 447 18.26 6.06 -15.84
CA LEU A 447 18.99 5.29 -16.84
C LEU A 447 20.16 6.13 -17.35
N TYR A 448 21.39 5.77 -16.96
CA TYR A 448 22.59 6.43 -17.49
C TYR A 448 23.15 5.70 -18.73
N CYS A 449 22.72 4.47 -18.99
CA CYS A 449 23.14 3.68 -20.15
C CYS A 449 21.99 3.55 -21.15
N ALA A 450 22.07 4.23 -22.30
CA ALA A 450 21.09 4.16 -23.39
C ALA A 450 21.53 3.26 -24.55
N GLY A 451 22.62 2.50 -24.41
CA GLY A 451 23.21 1.71 -25.49
C GLY A 451 24.43 2.37 -26.14
N LEU A 452 25.04 1.65 -27.09
CA LEU A 452 26.36 1.97 -27.67
C LEU A 452 26.42 3.39 -28.26
N ASP A 453 27.36 4.18 -27.75
CA ASP A 453 27.85 5.50 -28.22
C ASP A 453 27.40 6.77 -27.48
N THR A 454 26.59 6.71 -26.43
CA THR A 454 26.37 7.89 -25.54
C THR A 454 26.38 7.52 -24.06
N CYS A 455 27.57 7.25 -23.52
CA CYS A 455 27.81 7.32 -22.08
C CYS A 455 28.18 8.77 -21.71
N GLY A 456 27.31 9.50 -21.02
CA GLY A 456 27.76 10.64 -20.19
C GLY A 456 27.25 12.04 -20.50
N GLU A 457 26.44 12.31 -21.54
CA GLU A 457 25.99 13.68 -21.82
C GLU A 457 24.49 13.87 -21.51
N GLY A 458 24.17 13.97 -20.22
CA GLY A 458 22.81 14.19 -19.75
C GLY A 458 22.75 15.01 -18.45
N GLY A 459 23.64 15.99 -18.29
CA GLY A 459 23.63 16.89 -17.14
C GLY A 459 22.64 18.05 -17.33
N VAL A 460 21.82 18.35 -16.33
CA VAL A 460 21.09 19.62 -16.23
C VAL A 460 22.05 20.65 -15.62
N ALA A 461 22.36 21.71 -16.36
CA ALA A 461 23.27 22.75 -15.89
C ALA A 461 22.61 23.65 -14.84
N THR A 462 22.91 23.42 -13.56
CA THR A 462 22.59 24.34 -12.46
C THR A 462 23.83 24.64 -11.62
N GLY A 463 24.76 25.47 -12.13
CA GLY A 463 25.92 25.95 -11.36
C GLY A 463 26.99 24.88 -11.04
N ASP A 464 28.20 25.37 -10.69
CA ASP A 464 29.49 24.69 -10.47
C ASP A 464 29.54 23.15 -10.69
N GLU A 465 30.06 22.77 -11.86
CA GLU A 465 30.27 21.41 -12.42
C GLU A 465 29.00 20.53 -12.57
N PRO A 466 28.59 20.14 -13.79
CA PRO A 466 27.41 19.30 -13.98
C PRO A 466 27.67 17.88 -13.44
N GLU A 467 27.05 17.55 -12.30
CA GLU A 467 27.03 16.19 -11.74
C GLU A 467 26.49 15.20 -12.79
N SER A 468 27.22 14.13 -13.05
CA SER A 468 26.81 13.11 -14.00
C SER A 468 25.60 12.31 -13.47
N VAL A 469 24.81 11.72 -14.37
CA VAL A 469 23.71 10.82 -13.98
C VAL A 469 24.24 9.63 -13.14
N LEU A 470 25.48 9.21 -13.41
CA LEU A 470 26.13 8.13 -12.68
C LEU A 470 26.47 8.54 -11.24
N GLU A 471 27.07 9.71 -11.03
CA GLU A 471 27.35 10.25 -9.69
C GLU A 471 26.08 10.43 -8.87
N ARG A 472 25.02 10.98 -9.48
CA ARG A 472 23.69 11.07 -8.85
C ARG A 472 23.16 9.71 -8.42
N ASN A 473 23.23 8.71 -9.28
CA ASN A 473 22.79 7.35 -8.95
C ASN A 473 23.61 6.75 -7.80
N ILE A 474 24.93 6.94 -7.79
CA ILE A 474 25.82 6.45 -6.72
C ILE A 474 25.50 7.15 -5.40
N ARG A 475 25.27 8.47 -5.43
CA ARG A 475 24.83 9.24 -4.26
C ARG A 475 23.49 8.74 -3.71
N THR A 476 22.55 8.36 -4.58
CA THR A 476 21.31 7.71 -4.12
C THR A 476 21.61 6.41 -3.38
N LEU A 477 22.71 5.70 -3.66
CA LEU A 477 23.09 4.47 -2.95
C LEU A 477 23.91 4.71 -1.67
N GLU A 478 24.11 5.96 -1.24
CA GLU A 478 24.82 6.32 0.00
C GLU A 478 24.25 5.56 1.21
N GLY A 479 25.14 5.06 2.07
CA GLY A 479 24.79 4.19 3.21
C GLY A 479 24.72 2.68 2.88
N CYS A 480 24.65 2.29 1.60
CA CYS A 480 24.81 0.89 1.20
C CYS A 480 26.30 0.54 1.09
N GLU A 481 26.71 -0.62 1.59
CA GLU A 481 28.10 -1.09 1.49
C GLU A 481 28.35 -1.98 0.28
N VAL A 482 27.28 -2.53 -0.31
CA VAL A 482 27.35 -3.44 -1.45
C VAL A 482 26.26 -3.06 -2.46
N VAL A 483 26.55 -3.21 -3.74
CA VAL A 483 25.53 -3.22 -4.80
C VAL A 483 25.60 -4.52 -5.60
N LEU A 484 24.50 -5.28 -5.64
CA LEU A 484 24.35 -6.51 -6.39
C LEU A 484 23.62 -6.24 -7.71
N CYS A 485 24.21 -6.64 -8.83
CA CYS A 485 23.59 -6.55 -10.15
C CYS A 485 23.88 -7.81 -10.96
N SER A 486 23.07 -8.09 -12.00
CA SER A 486 23.41 -9.18 -12.93
C SER A 486 24.69 -8.88 -13.72
N LYS A 487 25.01 -7.60 -13.93
CA LYS A 487 26.26 -7.12 -14.52
C LYS A 487 26.48 -5.63 -14.23
N ILE A 488 27.76 -5.25 -14.08
CA ILE A 488 28.21 -3.87 -13.82
C ILE A 488 29.34 -3.53 -14.81
N GLY A 489 29.32 -2.32 -15.37
CA GLY A 489 30.37 -1.83 -16.28
C GLY A 489 31.62 -1.35 -15.52
N PHE A 490 32.78 -1.30 -16.19
CA PHE A 490 34.06 -0.92 -15.57
C PHE A 490 34.09 0.50 -14.98
N GLU A 491 33.46 1.46 -15.66
CA GLU A 491 33.39 2.85 -15.20
C GLU A 491 32.53 2.98 -13.92
N PRO A 492 31.26 2.51 -13.89
CA PRO A 492 30.48 2.44 -12.65
C PRO A 492 31.17 1.68 -11.53
N TRP A 493 31.85 0.57 -11.86
CA TRP A 493 32.57 -0.24 -10.88
C TRP A 493 33.58 0.60 -10.10
N SER A 494 34.43 1.34 -10.82
CA SER A 494 35.51 2.14 -10.21
C SER A 494 34.94 3.30 -9.37
N GLN A 495 33.82 3.90 -9.80
CA GLN A 495 33.19 4.99 -9.06
C GLN A 495 32.45 4.50 -7.80
N LEU A 496 31.80 3.34 -7.87
CA LEU A 496 31.18 2.70 -6.70
C LEU A 496 32.22 2.39 -5.62
N GLU A 497 33.36 1.79 -6.00
CA GLU A 497 34.46 1.53 -5.06
C GLU A 497 35.02 2.82 -4.45
N SER A 498 35.12 3.89 -5.24
CA SER A 498 35.56 5.21 -4.77
C SER A 498 34.57 5.83 -3.79
N ALA A 499 33.28 5.53 -3.92
CA ALA A 499 32.22 5.91 -2.99
C ALA A 499 32.09 4.97 -1.78
N GLY A 500 32.95 3.95 -1.66
CA GLY A 500 32.91 2.98 -0.57
C GLY A 500 31.85 1.88 -0.71
N ILE A 501 31.23 1.75 -1.89
CA ILE A 501 30.22 0.75 -2.21
C ILE A 501 30.88 -0.38 -2.98
N GLN A 502 30.84 -1.61 -2.48
CA GLN A 502 31.41 -2.77 -3.15
C GLN A 502 30.47 -3.28 -4.27
N PRO A 503 30.84 -3.16 -5.55
CA PRO A 503 30.08 -3.80 -6.63
C PRO A 503 30.20 -5.33 -6.58
N ASN A 504 29.08 -6.04 -6.79
CA ASN A 504 29.03 -7.49 -6.91
C ASN A 504 28.18 -7.89 -8.14
N GLY A 505 28.78 -8.69 -9.03
CA GLY A 505 28.15 -9.21 -10.25
C GLY A 505 28.05 -10.73 -10.32
N GLU A 506 28.28 -11.44 -9.20
CA GLU A 506 28.46 -12.90 -9.18
C GLU A 506 27.16 -13.68 -8.97
N HIS A 507 26.13 -13.03 -8.39
CA HIS A 507 24.85 -13.66 -8.02
C HIS A 507 23.73 -13.46 -9.06
N ALA A 508 24.06 -13.40 -10.35
CA ALA A 508 23.06 -13.15 -11.39
C ALA A 508 22.00 -14.27 -11.46
N MET A 509 20.72 -13.90 -11.52
CA MET A 509 19.54 -14.77 -11.54
C MET A 509 19.30 -15.60 -10.26
N GLU A 510 20.04 -15.34 -9.19
CA GLU A 510 19.78 -15.94 -7.89
C GLU A 510 18.65 -15.21 -7.16
N PRO A 511 17.87 -15.90 -6.29
CA PRO A 511 16.93 -15.25 -5.38
C PRO A 511 17.62 -14.16 -4.56
N ILE A 512 16.99 -12.99 -4.44
CA ILE A 512 17.63 -11.82 -3.84
C ILE A 512 18.05 -12.07 -2.39
N GLU A 513 17.19 -12.69 -1.58
CA GLU A 513 17.48 -13.02 -0.19
C GLU A 513 18.71 -13.93 -0.05
N ASP A 514 18.82 -14.95 -0.92
CA ASP A 514 19.93 -15.90 -0.91
C ASP A 514 21.23 -15.22 -1.31
N ALA A 515 21.19 -14.38 -2.36
CA ALA A 515 22.34 -13.62 -2.85
C ALA A 515 22.86 -12.62 -1.79
N VAL A 516 21.95 -11.86 -1.18
CA VAL A 516 22.30 -10.89 -0.12
C VAL A 516 22.93 -11.60 1.08
N MET A 517 22.37 -12.75 1.50
CA MET A 517 22.90 -13.51 2.61
C MET A 517 24.26 -14.18 2.29
N ALA A 518 24.45 -14.63 1.06
CA ALA A 518 25.73 -15.17 0.60
C ALA A 518 26.84 -14.11 0.70
N VAL A 519 26.60 -12.90 0.17
CA VAL A 519 27.56 -11.79 0.26
C VAL A 519 27.82 -11.37 1.70
N TYR A 520 26.79 -11.33 2.54
CA TYR A 520 26.95 -11.00 3.96
C TYR A 520 27.87 -12.00 4.67
N LYS A 521 27.73 -13.30 4.36
CA LYS A 521 28.62 -14.34 4.87
C LYS A 521 30.06 -14.16 4.38
N GLU A 522 30.27 -13.80 3.11
CA GLU A 522 31.61 -13.52 2.59
C GLU A 522 32.26 -12.32 3.30
N MET A 523 31.48 -11.27 3.59
CA MET A 523 31.95 -10.13 4.39
C MET A 523 32.32 -10.54 5.81
N PHE A 524 31.54 -11.44 6.42
CA PHE A 524 31.84 -12.01 7.73
C PHE A 524 33.16 -12.80 7.71
N ASP A 525 33.31 -13.73 6.77
CA ASP A 525 34.49 -14.58 6.62
C ASP A 525 35.75 -13.76 6.30
N ALA A 526 35.59 -12.63 5.60
CA ALA A 526 36.65 -11.65 5.35
C ALA A 526 36.96 -10.72 6.55
N GLY A 527 36.24 -10.86 7.67
CA GLY A 527 36.44 -10.07 8.89
C GLY A 527 35.95 -8.61 8.79
N LYS A 528 35.18 -8.24 7.76
CA LYS A 528 34.69 -6.87 7.54
C LYS A 528 33.58 -6.45 8.51
N LEU A 529 32.97 -7.40 9.22
CA LEU A 529 31.83 -7.19 10.12
C LEU A 529 32.19 -7.06 11.61
N ALA A 530 33.47 -7.20 11.95
CA ALA A 530 33.96 -7.15 13.34
C ALA A 530 34.21 -5.71 13.86
N VAL A 531 34.06 -4.70 13.02
CA VAL A 531 34.32 -3.28 13.32
C VAL A 531 33.02 -2.49 13.08
N PRO A 532 32.64 -1.52 13.93
CA PRO A 532 31.53 -0.63 13.61
C PRO A 532 31.89 0.10 12.31
N ALA A 533 31.00 0.07 11.30
CA ALA A 533 31.17 0.90 10.11
C ALA A 533 31.46 2.33 10.58
N SER A 534 32.63 2.86 10.22
CA SER A 534 33.02 4.20 10.60
C SER A 534 31.90 5.14 10.18
N THR A 535 31.41 5.91 11.14
CA THR A 535 30.78 7.19 10.88
C THR A 535 31.77 7.98 10.02
N GLN A 536 31.58 7.97 8.70
CA GLN A 536 32.17 9.00 7.85
C GLN A 536 31.42 10.28 8.19
N GLN A 537 31.82 10.89 9.32
CA GLN A 537 31.52 12.27 9.60
C GLN A 537 32.16 13.09 8.49
N VAL A 538 31.30 13.62 7.64
CA VAL A 538 31.58 14.72 6.73
C VAL A 538 32.25 15.83 7.55
N ALA A 539 33.47 16.18 7.16
CA ALA A 539 34.13 17.43 7.52
C ALA A 539 33.74 18.51 6.51
#